data_AF-A0A120N4X2-F1
#
_entry.id   AF-A0A120N4X2-F1
#
_cell.length_a   1.000
_cell.length_b   1.000
_cell.length_c   1.000
_cell.angle_alpha   90.00
_cell.angle_beta   90.00
_cell.angle_gamma   90.00
#
_symmetry.space_group_name_H-M   'P 1'
#
loop_
_entity.id
_entity.type
_entity.pdbx_description
1 polymer ?
#
loop_
_entity_poly.entity_id
_entity_poly.type
_entity_poly.pdbx_seq_one_letter_code
_entity_poly.pdbx_strand_id
1 'polypeptide(L)'
;MDPRNSTDTTLHLLPLPDSAHDHHPADIFATGTPLFIPLGAGLVTGIRETGPEGTRELTTDDLVSRDTTVGGLWADAALTMLATLGRLTATHGTALRQRRLAEGVREVGVIDEPFPAAGLIAHPLLIRPTLRVLAGTPRISVTGSGRLLVLDDGATLPVLLDDDTCSPALTLSDSALL
;
A
#
# COMPACT_ATOMS: atom_id res chain seq x y z
N MET A 1 -28.73 16.20 15.48
CA MET A 1 -27.60 15.53 14.80
C MET A 1 -26.72 16.61 14.24
N ASP A 2 -25.56 16.85 14.86
CA ASP A 2 -24.59 17.88 14.47
C ASP A 2 -23.69 17.29 13.36
N PRO A 3 -23.58 17.89 12.17
CA PRO A 3 -22.84 17.33 11.03
C PRO A 3 -21.31 17.50 11.11
N ARG A 4 -20.77 17.82 12.29
CA ARG A 4 -19.36 18.21 12.50
C ARG A 4 -18.48 17.14 13.15
N ASN A 5 -18.93 15.90 13.17
CA ASN A 5 -18.16 14.79 13.77
C ASN A 5 -17.84 13.69 12.76
N SER A 6 -17.53 14.07 11.51
CA SER A 6 -16.79 13.15 10.63
C SER A 6 -15.37 13.10 11.17
N THR A 7 -15.14 12.19 12.12
CA THR A 7 -13.80 11.64 12.35
C THR A 7 -13.43 10.95 11.05
N ASP A 8 -12.83 11.68 10.11
CA ASP A 8 -12.43 11.16 8.78
C ASP A 8 -11.29 10.17 8.98
N THR A 9 -11.62 8.99 9.51
CA THR A 9 -10.74 7.85 9.52
C THR A 9 -10.65 7.31 8.11
N THR A 10 -9.42 7.15 7.61
CA THR A 10 -9.16 6.68 6.27
C THR A 10 -8.43 5.34 6.34
N LEU A 11 -9.03 4.32 5.71
CA LEU A 11 -8.39 3.02 5.54
C LEU A 11 -7.44 3.05 4.35
N HIS A 12 -6.25 2.48 4.53
CA HIS A 12 -5.28 2.31 3.46
C HIS A 12 -4.44 1.05 3.66
N LEU A 13 -3.73 0.67 2.59
CA LEU A 13 -2.90 -0.52 2.54
C LEU A 13 -1.43 -0.14 2.51
N LEU A 14 -0.61 -0.93 3.19
CA LEU A 14 0.85 -0.79 3.12
C LEU A 14 1.53 -2.15 2.91
N PRO A 15 2.04 -2.41 1.70
CA PRO A 15 2.95 -3.51 1.42
C PRO A 15 4.30 -3.30 2.09
N LEU A 16 4.79 -4.38 2.71
CA LEU A 16 6.06 -4.47 3.38
C LEU A 16 6.79 -5.74 2.90
N PRO A 17 8.14 -5.75 2.92
CA PRO A 17 8.91 -6.97 2.70
C PRO A 17 8.52 -8.05 3.74
N ASP A 18 8.27 -9.28 3.30
CA ASP A 18 7.83 -10.42 4.14
C ASP A 18 8.82 -10.75 5.26
N SER A 19 10.11 -10.44 5.07
CA SER A 19 11.16 -10.57 6.09
C SER A 19 10.98 -9.66 7.30
N ALA A 20 10.06 -8.70 7.26
CA ALA A 20 9.78 -7.85 8.42
C ALA A 20 9.00 -8.60 9.52
N HIS A 21 8.41 -9.77 9.22
CA HIS A 21 7.24 -10.28 9.94
C HIS A 21 7.31 -11.81 10.13
N ASP A 22 7.86 -12.26 11.28
CA ASP A 22 7.79 -13.66 11.71
C ASP A 22 6.35 -14.01 12.17
N HIS A 23 5.42 -14.21 11.22
CA HIS A 23 4.04 -14.58 11.55
C HIS A 23 3.80 -16.08 11.40
N HIS A 24 3.33 -16.69 12.48
CA HIS A 24 2.87 -18.07 12.49
C HIS A 24 1.40 -18.12 12.03
N PRO A 25 0.98 -19.09 11.20
CA PRO A 25 -0.42 -19.18 10.74
C PRO A 25 -1.49 -19.24 11.85
N ALA A 26 -1.10 -19.58 13.07
CA ALA A 26 -1.99 -19.61 14.23
C ALA A 26 -2.25 -18.23 14.87
N ASP A 27 -1.48 -17.20 14.49
CA ASP A 27 -1.55 -15.87 15.11
C ASP A 27 -2.90 -15.18 14.85
N ILE A 28 -3.62 -15.60 13.79
CA ILE A 28 -4.98 -15.12 13.47
C ILE A 28 -6.02 -15.43 14.55
N PHE A 29 -5.74 -16.39 15.43
CA PHE A 29 -6.64 -16.76 16.54
C PHE A 29 -6.30 -16.01 17.83
N ALA A 30 -5.20 -15.26 17.86
CA ALA A 30 -4.84 -14.40 18.98
C ALA A 30 -5.47 -13.01 18.84
N THR A 31 -5.87 -12.43 19.97
CA THR A 31 -6.39 -11.05 20.05
C THR A 31 -5.24 -10.06 19.95
N GLY A 32 -5.49 -8.90 19.35
CA GLY A 32 -4.47 -7.86 19.17
C GLY A 32 -3.43 -8.18 18.09
N THR A 33 -3.57 -9.27 17.34
CA THR A 33 -2.66 -9.61 16.24
C THR A 33 -2.91 -8.69 15.05
N PRO A 34 -1.87 -8.04 14.48
CA PRO A 34 -1.99 -7.28 13.24
C PRO A 34 -2.59 -8.07 12.07
N LEU A 35 -3.40 -7.39 11.26
CA LEU A 35 -4.00 -7.98 10.07
C LEU A 35 -3.07 -7.85 8.86
N PHE A 36 -2.42 -8.96 8.50
CA PHE A 36 -1.58 -9.05 7.30
C PHE A 36 -2.18 -9.95 6.23
N ILE A 37 -2.03 -9.53 4.97
CA ILE A 37 -2.50 -10.25 3.80
C ILE A 37 -1.29 -10.54 2.91
N PRO A 38 -0.96 -11.82 2.65
CA PRO A 38 0.08 -12.18 1.69
C PRO A 38 -0.29 -11.69 0.29
N LEU A 39 0.64 -11.01 -0.37
CA LEU A 39 0.48 -10.54 -1.75
C LEU A 39 1.22 -11.41 -2.77
N GLY A 40 2.03 -12.37 -2.30
CA GLY A 40 2.95 -13.14 -3.12
C GLY A 40 4.31 -12.46 -3.27
N ALA A 41 5.27 -13.18 -3.87
CA ALA A 41 6.63 -12.70 -4.17
C ALA A 41 7.41 -12.11 -2.96
N GLY A 42 7.10 -12.56 -1.74
CA GLY A 42 7.73 -12.05 -0.52
C GLY A 42 7.24 -10.67 -0.09
N LEU A 43 5.99 -10.33 -0.41
CA LEU A 43 5.30 -9.16 0.12
C LEU A 43 4.08 -9.55 0.96
N VAL A 44 3.87 -8.78 2.01
CA VAL A 44 2.65 -8.78 2.82
C VAL A 44 2.10 -7.36 2.87
N THR A 45 0.79 -7.18 2.94
CA THR A 45 0.19 -5.86 3.22
C THR A 45 -0.51 -5.86 4.56
N GLY A 46 -0.26 -4.80 5.34
CA GLY A 46 -1.07 -4.45 6.49
C GLY A 46 -2.27 -3.60 6.07
N ILE A 47 -3.33 -3.66 6.87
CA ILE A 47 -4.47 -2.73 6.78
C ILE A 47 -4.31 -1.70 7.88
N ARG A 48 -4.33 -0.42 7.51
CA ARG A 48 -4.11 0.70 8.43
C ARG A 48 -5.27 1.67 8.42
N GLU A 49 -5.47 2.29 9.56
CA GLU A 49 -6.43 3.37 9.75
C GLU A 49 -5.69 4.63 10.19
N THR A 50 -5.90 5.72 9.45
CA THR A 50 -5.39 7.04 9.81
C THR A 50 -6.54 7.90 10.28
N GLY A 51 -6.41 8.49 11.46
CA GLY A 51 -7.37 9.44 12.03
C GLY A 51 -6.67 10.59 12.77
N PRO A 52 -7.42 11.40 13.54
CA PRO A 52 -6.89 12.54 14.28
C PRO A 52 -5.76 12.18 15.26
N GLU A 53 -5.79 10.96 15.80
CA GLU A 53 -4.80 10.43 16.75
C GLU A 53 -3.56 9.83 16.06
N GLY A 54 -3.49 9.90 14.72
CA GLY A 54 -2.40 9.35 13.92
C GLY A 54 -2.80 8.10 13.15
N THR A 55 -1.79 7.36 12.68
CA THR A 55 -1.95 6.12 11.91
C THR A 55 -1.69 4.92 12.80
N ARG A 56 -2.61 3.95 12.78
CA ARG A 56 -2.46 2.67 13.48
C ARG A 56 -2.69 1.50 12.55
N GLU A 57 -2.07 0.38 12.89
CA GLU A 57 -2.34 -0.91 12.26
C GLU A 57 -3.63 -1.53 12.84
N LEU A 58 -4.45 -2.13 11.98
CA LEU A 58 -5.65 -2.84 12.41
C LEU A 58 -5.29 -4.23 12.89
N THR A 59 -6.02 -4.70 13.90
CA THR A 59 -5.79 -6.02 14.52
C THR A 59 -7.01 -6.93 14.41
N THR A 60 -6.88 -8.18 14.86
CA THR A 60 -8.00 -9.12 14.99
C THR A 60 -9.17 -8.59 15.83
N ASP A 61 -8.93 -7.69 16.79
CA ASP A 61 -9.98 -7.05 17.59
C ASP A 61 -10.84 -6.07 16.76
N ASP A 62 -10.25 -5.46 15.72
CA ASP A 62 -10.97 -4.61 14.77
C ASP A 62 -11.98 -5.41 13.94
N LEU A 63 -11.71 -6.69 13.66
CA LEU A 63 -12.66 -7.55 12.93
C LEU A 63 -13.95 -7.76 13.73
N VAL A 64 -13.79 -8.04 15.03
CA VAL A 64 -14.90 -8.30 15.95
C VAL A 64 -15.71 -7.03 16.18
N SER A 65 -15.04 -5.91 16.46
CA SER A 65 -15.72 -4.65 16.73
C SER A 65 -16.48 -4.08 15.53
N ARG A 66 -16.01 -4.37 14.31
CA ARG A 66 -16.63 -3.91 13.06
C ARG A 66 -17.54 -4.93 12.39
N ASP A 67 -17.73 -6.11 12.99
CA ASP A 67 -18.50 -7.23 12.44
C ASP A 67 -18.14 -7.54 10.97
N THR A 68 -16.85 -7.74 10.70
CA THR A 68 -16.30 -7.89 9.34
C THR A 68 -15.22 -8.96 9.27
N THR A 69 -14.68 -9.17 8.07
CA THR A 69 -13.57 -10.09 7.81
C THR A 69 -12.33 -9.34 7.34
N VAL A 70 -11.16 -9.98 7.40
CA VAL A 70 -9.92 -9.43 6.85
C VAL A 70 -10.09 -9.05 5.37
N GLY A 71 -10.75 -9.92 4.58
CA GLY A 71 -11.05 -9.63 3.18
C GLY A 71 -11.99 -8.45 2.97
N GLY A 72 -12.95 -8.25 3.89
CA GLY A 72 -13.83 -7.08 3.88
C GLY A 72 -13.05 -5.79 4.10
N LEU A 73 -12.24 -5.72 5.16
CA LEU A 73 -11.40 -4.55 5.44
C LEU A 73 -10.36 -4.28 4.34
N TRP A 74 -9.83 -5.33 3.71
CA TRP A 74 -8.91 -5.20 2.58
C TRP A 74 -9.58 -4.52 1.37
N ALA A 75 -10.80 -4.96 1.04
CA ALA A 75 -11.58 -4.39 -0.04
C ALA A 75 -12.00 -2.94 0.28
N ASP A 76 -12.44 -2.66 1.50
CA ASP A 76 -12.84 -1.33 1.94
C ASP A 76 -11.66 -0.33 1.90
N ALA A 77 -10.47 -0.76 2.33
CA ALA A 77 -9.26 0.04 2.22
C ALA A 77 -8.92 0.33 0.74
N ALA A 78 -8.99 -0.66 -0.14
CA ALA A 78 -8.75 -0.46 -1.57
C ALA A 78 -9.77 0.48 -2.22
N LEU A 79 -11.06 0.36 -1.88
CA LEU A 79 -12.11 1.26 -2.35
C LEU A 79 -11.92 2.69 -1.83
N THR A 80 -11.53 2.85 -0.57
CA THR A 80 -11.21 4.14 0.03
C THR A 80 -10.04 4.82 -0.71
N MET A 81 -8.97 4.07 -0.97
CA MET A 81 -7.83 4.54 -1.74
C MET A 81 -8.25 4.93 -3.17
N LEU A 82 -9.02 4.10 -3.87
CA LEU A 82 -9.55 4.41 -5.20
C LEU A 82 -10.39 5.69 -5.23
N ALA A 83 -11.28 5.87 -4.26
CA ALA A 83 -12.09 7.08 -4.15
C ALA A 83 -11.21 8.32 -3.94
N THR A 84 -10.18 8.23 -3.11
CA THR A 84 -9.20 9.30 -2.89
C THR A 84 -8.42 9.61 -4.16
N LEU A 85 -7.94 8.60 -4.89
CA LEU A 85 -7.28 8.79 -6.20
C LEU A 85 -8.23 9.47 -7.22
N GLY A 86 -9.50 9.09 -7.23
CA GLY A 86 -10.51 9.72 -8.08
C GLY A 86 -10.69 11.21 -7.77
N ARG A 87 -10.79 11.56 -6.48
CA ARG A 87 -10.87 12.97 -6.04
C ARG A 87 -9.63 13.77 -6.40
N LEU A 88 -8.44 13.22 -6.14
CA LEU A 88 -7.18 13.89 -6.49
C LEU A 88 -7.05 14.09 -8.01
N THR A 89 -7.43 13.10 -8.81
CA THR A 89 -7.43 13.22 -10.27
C THR A 89 -8.40 14.31 -10.75
N ALA A 90 -9.58 14.42 -10.13
CA ALA A 90 -10.54 15.46 -10.48
C ALA A 90 -10.02 16.88 -10.14
N THR A 91 -9.29 17.02 -9.04
CA THR A 91 -8.74 18.30 -8.57
C THR A 91 -7.47 18.71 -9.32
N HIS A 92 -6.53 17.77 -9.49
CA HIS A 92 -5.16 18.05 -9.97
C HIS A 92 -4.91 17.56 -11.41
N GLY A 93 -5.89 16.93 -12.05
CA GLY A 93 -5.76 16.29 -13.37
C GLY A 93 -5.06 14.91 -13.36
N THR A 94 -4.38 14.58 -12.26
CA THR A 94 -3.75 13.28 -11.98
C THR A 94 -3.73 13.06 -10.46
N ALA A 95 -3.71 11.81 -10.00
CA ALA A 95 -3.49 11.49 -8.59
C ALA A 95 -2.04 11.13 -8.28
N LEU A 96 -1.24 10.83 -9.30
CA LEU A 96 0.11 10.31 -9.15
C LEU A 96 1.15 11.32 -9.65
N ARG A 97 2.27 11.39 -8.94
CA ARG A 97 3.48 12.11 -9.31
C ARG A 97 4.64 11.14 -9.47
N GLN A 98 5.57 11.47 -10.35
CA GLN A 98 6.80 10.72 -10.53
C GLN A 98 8.01 11.61 -10.24
N ARG A 99 8.96 11.10 -9.46
CA ARG A 99 10.22 11.78 -9.15
C ARG A 99 11.39 10.89 -9.53
N ARG A 100 12.31 11.37 -10.37
CA ARG A 100 13.56 10.65 -10.64
C ARG A 100 14.43 10.68 -9.38
N LEU A 101 14.89 9.52 -8.94
CA LEU A 101 15.82 9.39 -7.81
C LEU A 101 17.25 9.15 -8.28
N ALA A 102 17.42 8.30 -9.28
CA ALA A 102 18.71 7.95 -9.86
C ALA A 102 18.58 7.65 -11.36
N GLU A 103 19.67 7.25 -12.00
CA GLU A 103 19.60 6.67 -13.34
C GLU A 103 18.83 5.34 -13.29
N GLY A 104 17.82 5.19 -14.14
CA GLY A 104 16.97 4.01 -14.18
C GLY A 104 16.03 3.82 -12.98
N VAL A 105 15.93 4.78 -12.05
CA VAL A 105 15.09 4.65 -10.85
C VAL A 105 14.19 5.88 -10.65
N ARG A 106 12.89 5.62 -10.59
CA ARG A 106 11.84 6.60 -10.35
C ARG A 106 11.04 6.22 -9.11
N GLU A 107 10.68 7.21 -8.31
CA GLU A 107 9.68 7.06 -7.26
C GLU A 107 8.31 7.49 -7.78
N VAL A 108 7.30 6.70 -7.47
CA VAL A 108 5.89 7.02 -7.67
C VAL A 108 5.33 7.45 -6.32
N GLY A 109 4.75 8.64 -6.29
CA GLY A 109 4.07 9.18 -5.12
C GLY A 109 2.61 9.48 -5.44
N VAL A 110 1.76 9.50 -4.40
CA VAL A 110 0.41 10.06 -4.49
C VAL A 110 0.51 11.56 -4.19
N ILE A 111 -0.22 12.38 -4.94
CA ILE A 111 -0.30 13.83 -4.68
C ILE A 111 -0.95 14.06 -3.32
N ASP A 112 -0.45 15.07 -2.59
CA ASP A 112 -0.84 15.41 -1.22
C ASP A 112 -0.60 14.31 -0.17
N GLU A 113 0.05 13.21 -0.58
CA GLU A 113 0.49 12.09 0.28
C GLU A 113 -0.58 11.57 1.28
N PRO A 114 -1.85 11.34 0.86
CA PRO A 114 -2.90 10.88 1.79
C PRO A 114 -2.67 9.45 2.32
N PHE A 115 -1.82 8.67 1.64
CA PHE A 115 -1.38 7.34 2.05
C PHE A 115 -0.08 6.95 1.31
N PRO A 116 0.67 5.95 1.81
CA PRO A 116 1.89 5.47 1.16
C PRO A 116 1.64 4.90 -0.24
N ALA A 117 2.46 5.28 -1.21
CA ALA A 117 2.27 4.87 -2.61
C ALA A 117 2.47 3.36 -2.84
N ALA A 118 3.20 2.67 -1.96
CA ALA A 118 3.29 1.21 -1.99
C ALA A 118 1.90 0.56 -1.90
N GLY A 119 0.91 1.19 -1.24
CA GLY A 119 -0.46 0.68 -1.21
C GLY A 119 -1.08 0.42 -2.59
N LEU A 120 -0.61 1.10 -3.64
CA LEU A 120 -1.12 0.97 -5.01
C LEU A 120 -0.95 -0.44 -5.61
N ILE A 121 -0.07 -1.27 -5.04
CA ILE A 121 0.14 -2.65 -5.48
C ILE A 121 -0.47 -3.67 -4.52
N ALA A 122 -1.15 -3.21 -3.46
CA ALA A 122 -1.57 -4.04 -2.34
C ALA A 122 -2.90 -4.76 -2.56
N HIS A 123 -3.58 -4.52 -3.68
CA HIS A 123 -4.88 -5.11 -3.97
C HIS A 123 -5.08 -5.20 -5.50
N PRO A 124 -5.72 -6.27 -6.03
CA PRO A 124 -6.07 -6.38 -7.44
C PRO A 124 -6.83 -5.18 -8.06
N LEU A 125 -7.62 -4.45 -7.26
CA LEU A 125 -8.37 -3.26 -7.71
C LEU A 125 -7.45 -2.05 -7.92
N LEU A 126 -6.31 -1.99 -7.21
CA LEU A 126 -5.34 -0.90 -7.26
C LEU A 126 -4.19 -1.20 -8.24
N ILE A 127 -3.73 -2.45 -8.30
CA ILE A 127 -2.56 -2.79 -9.12
C ILE A 127 -2.82 -2.58 -10.62
N ARG A 128 -4.01 -2.98 -11.11
CA ARG A 128 -4.37 -2.89 -12.53
C ARG A 128 -4.35 -1.46 -13.06
N PRO A 129 -5.00 -0.47 -12.41
CA PRO A 129 -4.87 0.92 -12.85
C PRO A 129 -3.44 1.45 -12.69
N THR A 130 -2.71 1.02 -11.66
CA THR A 130 -1.30 1.40 -11.46
C THR A 130 -0.42 0.93 -12.62
N LEU A 131 -0.56 -0.32 -13.06
CA LEU A 131 0.16 -0.89 -14.21
C LEU A 131 -0.09 -0.11 -15.50
N ARG A 132 -1.33 0.33 -15.73
CA ARG A 132 -1.68 1.16 -16.90
C ARG A 132 -0.95 2.50 -16.88
N VAL A 133 -0.84 3.13 -15.72
CA VAL A 133 -0.11 4.41 -15.58
C VAL A 133 1.40 4.22 -15.73
N LEU A 134 1.94 3.09 -15.28
CA LEU A 134 3.37 2.77 -15.40
C LEU A 134 3.78 2.25 -16.78
N ALA A 135 2.83 2.15 -17.72
CA ALA A 135 3.04 1.84 -19.14
C ALA A 135 3.79 0.53 -19.41
N GLY A 136 3.31 -0.59 -18.83
CA GLY A 136 3.76 -1.93 -19.19
C GLY A 136 3.84 -2.88 -18.01
N THR A 137 4.94 -3.63 -17.93
CA THR A 137 5.24 -4.62 -16.89
C THR A 137 6.44 -4.12 -16.08
N PRO A 138 6.25 -3.10 -15.21
CA PRO A 138 7.36 -2.44 -14.54
C PRO A 138 8.04 -3.39 -13.55
N ARG A 139 9.36 -3.23 -13.43
CA ARG A 139 10.09 -3.72 -12.26
C ARG A 139 9.89 -2.70 -11.15
N ILE A 140 9.47 -3.15 -9.98
CA ILE A 140 9.18 -2.29 -8.84
C ILE A 140 9.94 -2.73 -7.61
N SER A 141 10.05 -1.85 -6.62
CA SER A 141 10.41 -2.22 -5.26
C SER A 141 9.63 -1.33 -4.30
N VAL A 142 9.20 -1.90 -3.18
CA VAL A 142 8.65 -1.15 -2.06
C VAL A 142 9.68 -1.01 -0.95
N THR A 143 9.62 0.12 -0.25
CA THR A 143 10.46 0.38 0.92
C THR A 143 9.69 0.12 2.21
N GLY A 144 10.38 -0.05 3.34
CA GLY A 144 9.75 -0.20 4.66
C GLY A 144 8.89 1.01 5.06
N SER A 145 9.27 2.21 4.61
CA SER A 145 8.45 3.43 4.77
C SER A 145 7.25 3.51 3.83
N GLY A 146 7.10 2.58 2.88
CA GLY A 146 5.95 2.51 1.98
C GLY A 146 6.06 3.33 0.70
N ARG A 147 7.28 3.61 0.26
CA ARG A 147 7.54 4.24 -1.03
C ARG A 147 7.44 3.20 -2.14
N LEU A 148 6.94 3.62 -3.30
CA LEU A 148 6.89 2.78 -4.50
C LEU A 148 7.96 3.23 -5.49
N LEU A 149 8.93 2.36 -5.73
CA LEU A 149 10.00 2.57 -6.70
C LEU A 149 9.70 1.81 -7.98
N VAL A 150 9.98 2.42 -9.11
CA VAL A 150 9.92 1.86 -10.46
C VAL A 150 11.34 1.87 -11.03
N LEU A 151 11.77 0.71 -11.50
CA LEU A 151 13.09 0.43 -12.00
C LEU A 151 13.03 0.15 -13.49
N ASP A 152 13.91 0.79 -14.24
CA ASP A 152 14.18 0.46 -15.63
C ASP A 152 15.03 -0.83 -15.70
N ASP A 153 15.14 -1.43 -16.89
CA ASP A 153 15.94 -2.64 -17.08
C ASP A 153 17.42 -2.39 -16.76
N GLY A 154 18.01 -3.30 -15.96
CA GLY A 154 19.40 -3.19 -15.53
C GLY A 154 19.65 -2.17 -14.41
N ALA A 155 18.63 -1.41 -13.96
CA ALA A 155 18.77 -0.51 -12.82
C ALA A 155 19.05 -1.28 -11.52
N THR A 156 19.99 -0.77 -10.73
CA THR A 156 20.27 -1.24 -9.38
C THR A 156 19.39 -0.49 -8.38
N LEU A 157 18.93 -1.20 -7.35
CA LEU A 157 18.18 -0.56 -6.27
C LEU A 157 19.08 0.50 -5.61
N PRO A 158 18.57 1.73 -5.42
CA PRO A 158 19.35 2.75 -4.74
C PRO A 158 19.57 2.34 -3.29
N VAL A 159 20.76 2.64 -2.77
CA VAL A 159 20.94 2.71 -1.32
C VAL A 159 20.16 3.93 -0.85
N LEU A 160 19.03 3.70 -0.19
CA LEU A 160 18.23 4.78 0.35
C LEU A 160 18.93 5.37 1.58
N LEU A 161 18.87 6.69 1.69
CA LEU A 161 19.23 7.37 2.94
C LEU A 161 18.13 7.02 3.97
N ASP A 162 18.51 6.90 5.25
CA ASP A 162 17.63 6.65 6.41
C ASP A 162 17.34 5.18 6.79
N ASP A 163 18.26 4.24 6.54
CA ASP A 163 18.11 2.79 6.88
C ASP A 163 16.86 2.12 6.30
N ASP A 164 16.17 2.77 5.36
CA ASP A 164 14.97 2.26 4.73
C ASP A 164 15.33 1.13 3.76
N THR A 165 14.88 -0.08 4.06
CA THR A 165 15.22 -1.27 3.28
C THR A 165 14.26 -1.41 2.10
N CYS A 166 14.83 -1.68 0.93
CA CYS A 166 14.08 -2.03 -0.27
C CYS A 166 13.75 -3.53 -0.25
N SER A 167 12.50 -3.88 -0.54
CA SER A 167 12.16 -5.23 -1.00
C SER A 167 12.94 -5.60 -2.27
N PRO A 168 13.12 -6.90 -2.56
CA PRO A 168 13.62 -7.35 -3.85
C PRO A 168 12.82 -6.73 -5.00
N ALA A 169 13.48 -6.48 -6.14
CA ALA A 169 12.79 -5.94 -7.30
C ALA A 169 11.79 -6.98 -7.86
N LEU A 170 10.52 -6.61 -7.95
CA LEU A 170 9.44 -7.45 -8.44
C LEU A 170 9.00 -7.01 -9.82
N THR A 171 8.74 -7.96 -10.72
CA THR A 171 8.12 -7.65 -12.00
C THR A 171 6.61 -7.73 -11.84
N LEU A 172 5.92 -6.60 -11.98
CA LEU A 172 4.47 -6.60 -11.92
C LEU A 172 3.88 -6.98 -13.28
N SER A 173 3.33 -8.19 -13.38
CA SER A 173 2.41 -8.57 -14.43
C SER A 173 0.97 -8.53 -13.92
N ASP A 174 -0.02 -8.58 -14.83
CA ASP A 174 -1.44 -8.73 -14.47
C ASP A 174 -1.71 -10.00 -13.63
N SER A 175 -0.78 -10.96 -13.65
CA SER A 175 -0.80 -12.23 -12.92
C SER A 175 0.07 -12.25 -11.66
N ALA A 176 0.81 -11.18 -11.33
CA ALA A 176 1.79 -11.19 -10.25
C ALA A 176 1.19 -11.15 -8.82
N LEU A 177 -0.13 -10.98 -8.68
CA LEU A 177 -0.85 -11.01 -7.40
C LEU A 177 -1.88 -12.15 -7.29
N LEU A 178 -1.73 -13.21 -8.10
CA LEU A 178 -2.58 -14.41 -8.06
C LEU A 178 -1.79 -15.62 -7.56
#